data_AF-A0A6G3ZJD7-F1
#
_entry.id   AF-A0A6G3ZJD7-F1
#
_cell.length_a   1.000
_cell.length_b   1.000
_cell.length_c   1.000
_cell.angle_alpha   90.00
_cell.angle_beta   90.00
_cell.angle_gamma   90.00
#
_symmetry.space_group_name_H-M   'P 1'
#
loop_
_entity.id
_entity.type
_entity.pdbx_description
1 polymer ?
#
loop_
_entity_poly.entity_id
_entity_poly.type
_entity_poly.pdbx_seq_one_letter_code
_entity_poly.pdbx_strand_id
1 'polypeptide(L)'
;MSKDTPNPEKSVRERGTFASHNDDPTLASYLSSLFLVLSVPGFIVAAYAGHWAGLYGYGSIVPAFAGLLIASLAVAFSLMHWLTGR
;
A
#
# COMPACT_ATOMS: atom_id res chain seq x y z
N MET A 1 23.82 -13.72 -14.96
CA MET A 1 24.25 -12.30 -14.87
C MET A 1 24.29 -11.92 -13.41
N SER A 2 25.44 -11.44 -12.91
CA SER A 2 25.60 -11.05 -11.50
C SER A 2 24.78 -9.78 -11.24
N LYS A 3 23.94 -9.79 -10.20
CA LYS A 3 23.09 -8.65 -9.82
C LYS A 3 23.97 -7.45 -9.49
N ASP A 4 23.74 -6.35 -10.20
CA ASP A 4 24.42 -5.09 -9.95
C ASP A 4 23.75 -4.42 -8.74
N THR A 5 24.34 -4.59 -7.56
CA THR A 5 23.85 -3.91 -6.34
C THR A 5 24.16 -2.41 -6.43
N PRO A 6 23.32 -1.54 -5.85
CA PRO A 6 23.54 -0.09 -5.88
C PRO A 6 24.89 0.26 -5.22
N ASN A 7 25.89 0.62 -6.02
CA ASN A 7 27.19 1.08 -5.54
C ASN A 7 27.20 2.63 -5.51
N PRO A 8 27.44 3.26 -4.35
CA PRO A 8 27.52 4.72 -4.22
C PRO A 8 28.61 5.37 -5.10
N GLU A 9 29.60 4.60 -5.54
CA GLU A 9 30.70 5.06 -6.41
C GLU A 9 30.28 5.31 -7.87
N LYS A 10 29.12 4.77 -8.30
CA LYS A 10 28.61 4.97 -9.68
C LYS A 10 27.97 6.35 -9.82
N SER A 11 28.12 6.98 -10.99
CA SER A 11 27.57 8.32 -11.25
C SER A 11 26.04 8.33 -11.13
N VAL A 12 25.43 9.47 -10.75
CA VAL A 12 23.96 9.61 -10.63
C VAL A 12 23.25 9.17 -11.92
N ARG A 13 23.86 9.49 -13.07
CA ARG A 13 23.35 9.11 -14.39
C ARG A 13 23.37 7.59 -14.57
N GLU A 14 24.45 6.90 -14.23
CA GLU A 14 24.49 5.42 -14.33
C GLU A 14 23.53 4.74 -13.34
N ARG A 15 23.34 5.31 -12.14
CA ARG A 15 22.33 4.85 -11.19
C ARG A 15 20.90 4.98 -11.73
N GLY A 16 20.62 6.03 -12.50
CA GLY A 16 19.29 6.26 -13.10
C GLY A 16 19.08 5.59 -14.46
N THR A 17 20.15 5.39 -15.25
CA THR A 17 20.07 4.86 -16.63
C THR A 17 20.11 3.32 -16.65
N PHE A 18 20.78 2.69 -15.67
CA PHE A 18 20.83 1.23 -15.51
C PHE A 18 20.08 0.72 -14.28
N ALA A 19 19.36 1.59 -13.56
CA ALA A 19 18.22 1.11 -12.80
C ALA A 19 17.26 0.49 -13.82
N SER A 20 17.39 -0.83 -14.01
CA SER A 20 16.31 -1.69 -14.50
C SER A 20 15.08 -1.16 -13.80
N HIS A 21 14.23 -0.53 -14.60
CA HIS A 21 13.05 0.10 -14.08
C HIS A 21 12.32 -0.98 -13.29
N ASN A 22 11.97 -0.67 -12.05
CA ASN A 22 11.11 -1.49 -11.21
C ASN A 22 9.66 -1.48 -11.76
N ASP A 23 9.51 -1.30 -13.07
CA ASP A 23 8.31 -1.28 -13.89
C ASP A 23 7.99 -2.68 -14.44
N ASP A 24 8.76 -3.70 -14.07
CA ASP A 24 8.30 -5.06 -14.26
C ASP A 24 6.97 -5.20 -13.51
N PRO A 25 5.87 -5.57 -14.20
CA PRO A 25 4.57 -5.69 -13.59
C PRO A 25 4.57 -6.87 -12.61
N THR A 26 5.03 -6.61 -11.39
CA THR A 26 5.03 -7.58 -10.31
C THR A 26 3.63 -7.66 -9.72
N LEU A 27 3.25 -8.85 -9.22
CA LEU A 27 1.99 -9.03 -8.52
C LEU A 27 1.80 -8.02 -7.38
N ALA A 28 2.89 -7.68 -6.67
CA ALA A 28 2.88 -6.68 -5.61
C ALA A 28 2.53 -5.27 -6.14
N SER A 29 3.07 -4.87 -7.29
CA SER A 29 2.75 -3.58 -7.92
C SER A 29 1.27 -3.49 -8.33
N TYR A 30 0.72 -4.56 -8.90
CA TYR A 30 -0.71 -4.63 -9.22
C TYR A 30 -1.60 -4.59 -7.98
N LEU A 31 -1.28 -5.38 -6.95
CA LEU A 31 -2.04 -5.41 -5.70
C LEU A 31 -1.99 -4.07 -4.97
N SER A 32 -0.85 -3.39 -4.95
CA SER A 32 -0.72 -2.06 -4.37
C SER A 32 -1.56 -1.03 -5.11
N SER A 33 -1.55 -1.08 -6.45
CA SER A 33 -2.35 -0.17 -7.29
C SER A 33 -3.85 -0.43 -7.14
N LEU A 34 -4.25 -1.70 -7.12
CA LEU A 34 -5.64 -2.11 -6.89
C LEU A 34 -6.11 -1.70 -5.50
N PHE A 35 -5.28 -1.90 -4.47
CA PHE A 35 -5.56 -1.44 -3.12
C PHE A 35 -5.73 0.08 -3.08
N LEU A 36 -4.85 0.85 -3.73
CA LEU A 36 -4.97 2.31 -3.79
C LEU A 36 -6.33 2.74 -4.38
N VAL A 37 -6.74 2.13 -5.49
CA VAL A 37 -7.99 2.48 -6.18
C VAL A 37 -9.22 2.04 -5.37
N LEU A 38 -9.20 0.85 -4.78
CA LEU A 38 -10.37 0.27 -4.10
C LEU A 38 -10.47 0.64 -2.61
N SER A 39 -9.40 1.11 -1.98
CA SER A 39 -9.36 1.39 -0.54
C SER A 39 -10.46 2.36 -0.11
N VAL A 40 -10.51 3.56 -0.70
CA VAL A 40 -11.49 4.59 -0.33
C VAL A 40 -12.94 4.13 -0.56
N PRO A 41 -13.35 3.70 -1.78
CA PRO A 41 -14.73 3.25 -1.98
C PRO A 41 -15.07 2.01 -1.13
N GLY A 42 -14.13 1.07 -1.00
CA GLY A 42 -14.30 -0.14 -0.18
C GLY A 42 -14.50 0.18 1.30
N PHE A 43 -13.69 1.08 1.87
CA PHE A 43 -13.81 1.48 3.28
C PHE A 43 -15.07 2.31 3.54
N ILE A 44 -15.53 3.11 2.59
CA ILE A 44 -16.83 3.79 2.71
C ILE A 44 -17.96 2.75 2.80
N VAL A 45 -17.98 1.78 1.88
CA VAL A 45 -18.99 0.71 1.89
C VAL A 45 -18.93 -0.09 3.19
N ALA A 46 -17.73 -0.48 3.63
CA ALA A 46 -17.55 -1.19 4.89
C ALA A 46 -18.02 -0.38 6.10
N ALA A 47 -17.75 0.93 6.14
CA ALA A 47 -18.19 1.80 7.23
C ALA A 47 -19.71 1.96 7.28
N TYR A 48 -20.40 2.05 6.14
CA TYR A 48 -21.86 2.06 6.10
C TYR A 48 -22.46 0.70 6.45
N ALA A 49 -21.86 -0.40 5.97
CA ALA A 49 -22.28 -1.75 6.32
C ALA A 49 -22.21 -1.99 7.83
N GLY A 50 -21.15 -1.52 8.50
CA GLY A 50 -21.02 -1.61 9.96
C GLY A 50 -22.11 -0.85 10.71
N HIS A 51 -22.50 0.32 10.21
CA HIS A 51 -23.64 1.06 10.76
C HIS A 51 -24.96 0.31 10.57
N TRP A 52 -25.24 -0.21 9.37
CA TRP A 52 -26.44 -0.99 9.10
C TRP A 52 -26.52 -2.31 9.88
N ALA A 53 -25.37 -2.92 10.15
CA ALA A 53 -25.26 -4.09 11.03
C ALA A 53 -25.44 -3.75 12.52
N GLY A 54 -25.58 -2.47 12.88
CA GLY A 54 -25.79 -2.02 14.26
C GLY A 54 -24.53 -1.98 15.12
N LEU A 55 -23.33 -2.06 14.53
CA LEU A 55 -22.07 -2.02 15.29
C LEU A 55 -21.84 -0.67 15.97
N TYR A 56 -22.32 0.41 15.36
CA TYR A 56 -22.21 1.78 15.86
C TYR A 56 -23.26 2.71 15.22
N GLY A 57 -23.50 3.86 15.85
CA GLY A 57 -24.42 4.88 15.36
C GLY A 57 -23.90 5.68 14.16
N TYR A 58 -24.79 6.40 13.47
CA TYR A 58 -24.46 7.15 12.25
C TYR A 58 -23.30 8.16 12.45
N GLY A 59 -23.24 8.82 13.62
CA GLY A 59 -22.17 9.75 13.96
C GLY A 59 -20.76 9.12 14.03
N SER A 60 -20.68 7.79 14.11
CA SER A 60 -19.43 7.04 14.17
C SER A 60 -18.95 6.52 12.81
N ILE A 61 -19.70 6.73 11.72
CA ILE A 61 -19.31 6.28 10.37
C ILE A 61 -17.97 6.90 9.94
N VAL A 62 -17.81 8.21 10.12
CA VAL A 62 -16.57 8.91 9.74
C VAL A 62 -15.37 8.44 10.59
N PRO A 63 -15.47 8.34 11.93
CA PRO A 63 -14.44 7.70 12.76
C PRO A 63 -14.14 6.25 12.35
N ALA A 64 -15.15 5.44 12.02
CA ALA A 64 -14.96 4.06 11.60
C ALA A 64 -14.21 3.97 10.26
N PHE A 65 -14.57 4.81 9.29
CA PHE A 65 -13.84 4.94 8.02
C PHE A 65 -12.38 5.33 8.26
N ALA A 66 -12.14 6.36 9.08
CA ALA A 66 -10.78 6.81 9.40
C ALA A 66 -9.96 5.69 10.06
N GLY A 67 -10.58 4.95 10.99
CA GLY A 67 -9.98 3.78 11.63
C GLY A 67 -9.63 2.68 10.63
N LEU A 68 -10.53 2.34 9.71
CA LEU A 68 -10.28 1.35 8.65
C LEU A 68 -9.11 1.78 7.76
N LEU A 69 -9.06 3.05 7.36
CA LEU A 69 -7.97 3.58 6.54
C LEU A 69 -6.63 3.48 7.27
N ILE A 70 -6.54 3.98 8.50
CA ILE A 70 -5.31 3.93 9.31
C ILE A 70 -4.88 2.48 9.55
N ALA A 71 -5.81 1.61 9.94
CA ALA A 71 -5.53 0.19 10.17
C ALA A 71 -5.00 -0.49 8.91
N SER A 72 -5.59 -0.21 7.75
CA SER A 72 -5.15 -0.77 6.48
C SER A 72 -3.74 -0.31 6.08
N LEU A 73 -3.41 0.96 6.33
CA LEU A 73 -2.07 1.50 6.09
C LEU A 73 -1.04 0.84 7.02
N ALA A 74 -1.38 0.70 8.30
CA ALA A 74 -0.54 0.03 9.27
C ALA A 74 -0.27 -1.44 8.88
N VAL A 75 -1.31 -2.16 8.42
CA VAL A 75 -1.19 -3.53 7.92
C VAL A 75 -0.32 -3.59 6.67
N ALA A 76 -0.58 -2.74 5.67
CA ALA A 76 0.19 -2.73 4.43
C ALA A 76 1.68 -2.42 4.69
N PHE A 77 1.96 -1.43 5.55
CA PHE A 77 3.32 -1.06 5.91
C PHE A 77 4.03 -2.17 6.70
N SER A 78 3.36 -2.75 7.70
CA SER A 78 3.92 -3.86 8.48
C SER A 78 4.21 -5.08 7.60
N LEU A 79 3.32 -5.38 6.66
CA LEU A 79 3.49 -6.50 5.73
C LEU A 79 4.66 -6.24 4.77
N MET A 80 4.77 -5.03 4.22
CA MET A 80 5.91 -4.66 3.38
C MET A 80 7.23 -4.73 4.16
N HIS A 81 7.27 -4.19 5.38
CA HIS A 81 8.46 -4.25 6.24
C HIS A 81 8.86 -5.70 6.55
N TRP A 82 7.90 -6.56 6.89
CA TRP A 82 8.16 -7.98 7.16
C TRP A 82 8.67 -8.74 5.92
N LEU A 83 8.05 -8.51 4.76
CA LEU A 83 8.41 -9.20 3.52
C LEU A 83 9.72 -8.71 2.90
N THR A 84 10.07 -7.43 3.06
CA THR A 84 11.28 -6.84 2.48
C THR A 84 12.47 -6.75 3.43
N GLY A 85 12.27 -7.04 4.73
CA GLY A 85 13.33 -7.41 5.66
C GLY A 85 14.45 -6.38 5.84
N ARG A 86 14.13 -5.08 5.73
CA ARG A 86 14.96 -3.99 6.23
C ARG A 86 14.23 -3.25 7.34
#